data_AF-A0A423GDG4-F1
#
_entry.id   AF-A0A423GDG4-F1
#
_cell.length_a   1.000
_cell.length_b   1.000
_cell.length_c   1.000
_cell.angle_alpha   90.00
_cell.angle_beta   90.00
_cell.angle_gamma   90.00
#
_symmetry.space_group_name_H-M   'P 1'
#
loop_
_entity.id
_entity.type
_entity.pdbx_description
1 polymer ?
#
loop_
_entity_poly.entity_id
_entity_poly.type
_entity_poly.pdbx_seq_one_letter_code
_entity_poly.pdbx_strand_id
1 'polypeptide(L)'
;MRTTALAFLLAALVALSGCAGTDFSYDEARKVQVGMTEDQVVQIMGPPYSVVSRADGQMWVWSHANGMTGASRVISFRMKDGKVVEVPPIPASFK
;
A
#
# COMPACT_ATOMS: atom_id res chain seq x y z
N MET A 1 -3.63 31.06 23.39
CA MET A 1 -2.24 30.61 23.13
C MET A 1 -2.01 29.13 23.46
N ARG A 2 -2.28 28.64 24.67
CA ARG A 2 -2.02 27.21 25.05
C ARG A 2 -2.87 26.20 24.27
N THR A 3 -4.16 26.48 24.04
CA THR A 3 -5.08 25.60 23.29
C THR A 3 -4.79 25.60 21.79
N THR A 4 -4.40 26.76 21.24
CA THR A 4 -4.03 26.93 19.83
C THR A 4 -2.73 26.17 19.52
N ALA A 5 -1.72 26.27 20.39
CA ALA A 5 -0.47 25.52 20.25
C ALA A 5 -0.67 24.00 20.33
N LEU A 6 -1.56 23.52 21.19
CA LEU A 6 -1.91 22.10 21.29
C LEU A 6 -2.61 21.58 20.02
N ALA A 7 -3.51 22.39 19.45
CA ALA A 7 -4.21 22.06 18.21
C ALA A 7 -3.26 21.98 16.99
N PHE A 8 -2.28 22.89 16.90
CA PHE A 8 -1.23 22.81 15.87
C PHE A 8 -0.34 21.58 16.05
N LEU A 9 -0.02 21.20 17.29
CA LEU A 9 0.79 20.02 17.57
C LEU A 9 0.06 18.72 17.17
N LEU A 10 -1.25 18.61 17.48
CA LEU A 10 -2.06 17.47 17.07
C LEU A 10 -2.22 17.39 15.55
N ALA A 11 -2.45 18.52 14.88
CA ALA A 11 -2.55 18.57 13.42
C ALA A 11 -1.23 18.13 12.74
N ALA A 12 -0.08 18.54 13.29
CA ALA A 12 1.23 18.11 12.80
C ALA A 12 1.46 16.59 13.00
N LEU A 13 1.07 16.04 14.15
CA LEU A 13 1.19 14.60 14.43
C LEU A 13 0.30 13.74 13.52
N VAL A 14 -0.90 14.20 13.20
CA VAL A 14 -1.79 13.54 12.23
C VAL A 14 -1.27 13.68 10.80
N ALA A 15 -0.66 14.82 10.44
CA ALA A 15 -0.06 14.99 9.11
C ALA A 15 1.17 14.08 8.88
N LEU A 16 1.92 13.75 9.94
CA LEU A 16 3.11 12.89 9.87
C LEU A 16 2.80 11.41 9.66
N SER A 17 1.58 10.92 9.97
CA SER A 17 1.22 9.51 9.78
C SER A 17 0.94 9.15 8.31
N GLY A 18 0.64 10.14 7.45
CA GLY A 18 0.33 9.92 6.03
C GLY A 18 1.50 9.49 5.16
N CYS A 19 2.74 9.67 5.61
CA CYS A 19 3.93 9.25 4.85
C CYS A 19 4.24 7.75 4.95
N ALA A 20 3.53 7.03 5.81
CA ALA A 20 3.75 5.60 6.03
C ALA A 20 3.32 4.73 4.85
N GLY A 21 2.56 5.27 3.89
CA GLY A 21 1.97 4.55 2.76
C GLY A 21 0.60 3.93 3.08
N THR A 22 0.00 3.25 2.11
CA THR A 22 -1.32 2.62 2.26
C THR A 22 -1.21 1.36 3.12
N ASP A 23 -1.89 1.33 4.26
CA ASP A 23 -1.94 0.11 5.09
C ASP A 23 -2.76 -0.99 4.40
N PHE A 24 -2.24 -2.20 4.45
CA PHE A 24 -2.81 -3.40 3.84
C PHE A 24 -2.39 -4.62 4.66
N SER A 25 -3.08 -5.76 4.50
CA SER A 25 -2.65 -7.05 5.05
C SER A 25 -2.19 -8.01 3.97
N TYR A 26 -1.31 -8.96 4.31
CA TYR A 26 -0.95 -10.00 3.33
C TYR A 26 -2.13 -10.94 3.04
N ASP A 27 -3.10 -11.03 3.94
CA ASP A 27 -4.36 -11.76 3.71
C ASP A 27 -5.27 -11.08 2.69
N GLU A 28 -5.31 -9.75 2.62
CA GLU A 28 -5.95 -9.03 1.52
C GLU A 28 -5.19 -9.21 0.21
N ALA A 29 -3.86 -9.11 0.27
CA ALA A 29 -3.02 -9.29 -0.91
C ALA A 29 -3.16 -10.67 -1.55
N ARG A 30 -3.39 -11.72 -0.76
CA ARG A 30 -3.69 -13.08 -1.24
C ARG A 30 -5.00 -13.18 -2.02
N LYS A 31 -5.91 -12.23 -1.88
CA LYS A 31 -7.18 -12.20 -2.65
C LYS A 31 -6.95 -11.69 -4.07
N VAL A 32 -5.86 -10.96 -4.33
CA VAL A 32 -5.50 -10.48 -5.66
C VAL A 32 -5.08 -11.64 -6.55
N GLN A 33 -5.67 -11.72 -7.74
CA GLN A 33 -5.45 -12.80 -8.69
C GLN A 33 -5.13 -12.24 -10.07
N VAL A 34 -4.39 -13.02 -10.87
CA VAL A 34 -4.15 -12.71 -12.28
C VAL A 34 -5.48 -12.51 -13.01
N GLY A 35 -5.56 -11.44 -13.80
CA GLY A 35 -6.74 -11.07 -14.57
C GLY A 35 -7.66 -10.05 -13.89
N MET A 36 -7.49 -9.76 -12.59
CA MET A 36 -8.21 -8.69 -11.91
C MET A 36 -7.91 -7.33 -12.55
N THR A 37 -8.92 -6.46 -12.62
CA THR A 37 -8.76 -5.08 -13.09
C THR A 37 -8.10 -4.20 -12.02
N GLU A 38 -7.55 -3.08 -12.43
CA GLU A 38 -7.02 -2.05 -11.52
C GLU A 38 -8.01 -1.68 -10.41
N ASP A 39 -9.28 -1.41 -10.76
CA ASP A 39 -10.32 -1.07 -9.78
C ASP A 39 -10.56 -2.18 -8.73
N GLN A 40 -10.57 -3.44 -9.18
CA GLN A 40 -10.74 -4.59 -8.26
C GLN A 40 -9.55 -4.69 -7.29
N VAL A 41 -8.33 -4.45 -7.78
CA VAL A 41 -7.13 -4.45 -6.94
C VAL A 41 -7.18 -3.31 -5.93
N VAL A 42 -7.53 -2.09 -6.36
CA VAL A 42 -7.65 -0.92 -5.47
C VAL A 42 -8.75 -1.12 -4.42
N GLN A 43 -9.85 -1.79 -4.76
CA GLN A 43 -10.90 -2.10 -3.80
C GLN A 43 -10.42 -3.06 -2.69
N ILE A 44 -9.47 -3.97 -3.01
CA ILE A 44 -8.92 -4.93 -2.05
C ILE A 44 -7.78 -4.32 -1.23
N MET A 45 -6.88 -3.59 -1.90
CA MET A 45 -5.57 -3.19 -1.35
C MET A 45 -5.50 -1.71 -0.97
N GLY A 46 -6.51 -0.92 -1.32
CA GLY A 46 -6.41 0.53 -1.38
C GLY A 46 -5.51 1.00 -2.52
N PRO A 47 -5.30 2.32 -2.65
CA PRO A 47 -4.43 2.88 -3.69
C PRO A 47 -2.98 2.43 -3.49
N PRO A 48 -2.22 2.13 -4.56
CA PRO A 48 -0.80 1.80 -4.43
C PRO A 48 0.00 2.99 -3.88
N TYR A 49 1.06 2.70 -3.14
CA TYR A 49 2.03 3.71 -2.71
C TYR A 49 2.82 4.26 -3.91
N SER A 50 3.16 3.41 -4.87
CA SER A 50 3.81 3.84 -6.11
C SER A 50 3.43 2.97 -7.30
N VAL A 51 3.47 3.57 -8.49
CA VAL A 51 3.30 2.91 -9.78
C VAL A 51 4.55 3.15 -10.61
N VAL A 52 5.26 2.08 -10.96
CA VAL A 52 6.51 2.14 -11.72
C VAL A 52 6.26 1.68 -13.15
N SER A 53 6.46 2.56 -14.12
CA SER A 53 6.41 2.20 -15.54
C SER A 53 7.57 1.29 -15.92
N ARG A 54 7.29 0.23 -16.67
CA ARG A 54 8.28 -0.71 -17.22
C ARG A 54 8.00 -0.97 -18.69
N ALA A 55 8.97 -1.55 -19.39
CA ALA A 55 8.83 -1.84 -20.82
C ALA A 55 7.67 -2.80 -21.13
N ASP A 56 7.33 -3.68 -20.19
CA ASP A 56 6.32 -4.72 -20.33
C ASP A 56 5.00 -4.42 -19.59
N GLY A 57 4.83 -3.21 -19.06
CA GLY A 57 3.64 -2.79 -18.33
C GLY A 57 3.97 -1.86 -17.17
N GLN A 58 3.31 -2.06 -16.03
CA GLN A 58 3.55 -1.32 -14.81
C GLN A 58 3.80 -2.27 -13.65
N MET A 59 4.54 -1.83 -12.64
CA MET A 59 4.59 -2.49 -11.35
C MET A 59 3.95 -1.57 -10.31
N TRP A 60 2.85 -2.02 -9.75
CA TRP A 60 2.17 -1.32 -8.67
C TRP A 60 2.70 -1.85 -7.35
N VAL A 61 3.03 -0.95 -6.42
CA VAL A 61 3.69 -1.27 -5.16
C VAL A 61 2.88 -0.71 -4.00
N TRP A 62 2.61 -1.57 -3.01
CA TRP A 62 2.09 -1.18 -1.72
C TRP A 62 3.21 -1.33 -0.71
N SER A 63 3.40 -0.30 0.09
CA SER A 63 4.37 -0.28 1.18
C SER A 63 3.69 0.39 2.35
N HIS A 64 3.79 -0.23 3.52
CA HIS A 64 3.36 0.36 4.78
C HIS A 64 4.41 0.13 5.86
N ALA A 65 4.75 1.18 6.60
CA ALA A 65 5.68 1.13 7.73
C ALA A 65 5.04 1.68 8.99
N ASN A 66 5.05 0.89 10.07
CA ASN A 66 4.60 1.32 11.38
C ASN A 66 5.80 1.77 12.21
N GLY A 67 5.99 3.10 12.33
CA GLY A 67 7.09 3.69 13.10
C GLY A 67 7.06 3.40 14.61
N MET A 68 5.95 2.91 15.15
CA MET A 68 5.81 2.60 16.58
C MET A 68 6.23 1.17 16.91
N THR A 69 5.91 0.22 16.03
CA THR A 69 6.27 -1.20 16.22
C THR A 69 7.56 -1.57 15.47
N GLY A 70 8.00 -0.73 14.55
CA GLY A 70 9.09 -1.04 13.61
C GLY A 70 8.67 -2.04 12.51
N ALA A 71 7.42 -2.48 12.49
CA ALA A 71 6.93 -3.41 11.47
C ALA A 71 6.82 -2.71 10.11
N SER A 72 7.15 -3.42 9.04
CA SER A 72 6.92 -2.96 7.67
C SER A 72 6.44 -4.09 6.79
N ARG A 73 5.72 -3.73 5.74
CA ARG A 73 5.20 -4.66 4.74
C ARG A 73 5.28 -4.02 3.37
N VAL A 74 5.63 -4.84 2.39
CA VAL A 74 5.75 -4.42 0.99
C VAL A 74 5.31 -5.56 0.09
N ILE A 75 4.55 -5.22 -0.95
CA ILE A 75 4.22 -6.15 -2.02
C ILE A 75 4.05 -5.38 -3.32
N SER A 76 4.24 -6.08 -4.43
CA SER A 76 4.05 -5.53 -5.75
C SER A 76 3.29 -6.48 -6.66
N PHE A 77 2.46 -5.94 -7.54
CA PHE A 77 1.82 -6.70 -8.61
C PHE A 77 2.28 -6.17 -9.96
N ARG A 78 2.48 -7.07 -10.93
CA ARG A 78 2.72 -6.65 -12.31
C ARG A 78 1.37 -6.42 -12.98
N MET A 79 1.21 -5.24 -13.55
CA MET A 79 0.03 -4.79 -14.27
C MET A 79 0.37 -4.64 -15.75
N LYS A 80 -0.54 -5.05 -16.62
CA LYS A 80 -0.44 -4.80 -18.07
C LYS A 80 -1.85 -4.65 -18.63
N ASP A 81 -2.05 -3.67 -19.50
CA ASP A 81 -3.34 -3.41 -20.16
C ASP A 81 -4.52 -3.31 -19.16
N GLY A 82 -4.29 -2.65 -18.01
CA GLY A 82 -5.30 -2.44 -16.97
C GLY A 82 -5.60 -3.66 -16.09
N LYS A 83 -4.80 -4.72 -16.17
CA LYS A 83 -5.02 -5.98 -15.46
C LYS A 83 -3.78 -6.53 -14.77
N VAL A 84 -3.98 -7.28 -13.70
CA VAL A 84 -2.93 -8.05 -13.03
C VAL A 84 -2.44 -9.16 -13.98
N VAL A 85 -1.14 -9.20 -14.24
CA VAL A 85 -0.51 -10.27 -15.03
C VAL A 85 0.43 -11.13 -14.20
N GLU A 86 0.83 -10.67 -13.01
CA GLU A 86 1.65 -11.45 -12.08
C GLU A 86 1.39 -11.05 -10.63
N VAL A 87 1.25 -12.06 -9.78
CA VAL A 87 1.16 -11.93 -8.31
C VAL A 87 2.37 -12.67 -7.72
N PRO A 88 3.20 -12.03 -6.89
CA PRO A 88 4.35 -12.70 -6.29
C PRO A 88 3.87 -13.73 -5.24
N PRO A 89 4.63 -14.80 -5.02
CA PRO A 89 4.32 -15.74 -3.94
C PRO A 89 4.44 -15.03 -2.58
N ILE A 90 3.41 -15.16 -1.75
CA ILE A 90 3.37 -14.58 -0.40
C ILE A 90 3.65 -15.70 0.62
N PRO A 91 4.78 -15.68 1.34
CA PRO A 91 5.11 -16.70 2.34
C PRO A 91 4.01 -16.87 3.40
N ALA A 92 3.74 -18.10 3.83
CA ALA A 92 2.70 -18.37 4.84
C ALA A 92 2.98 -17.73 6.21
N SER A 93 4.25 -17.40 6.49
CA SER A 93 4.68 -16.69 7.69
C SER A 93 4.26 -15.21 7.71
N PHE A 94 3.87 -14.65 6.56
CA PHE A 94 3.48 -13.25 6.44
C PHE A 94 1.98 -13.09 6.73
N LYS A 95 1.65 -12.28 7.74
CA LYS A 95 0.29 -11.96 8.18
C LYS A 95 -0.10 -10.53 7.76
#